data_AF-A0A354T3W6-F1
#
_entry.id   AF-A0A354T3W6-F1
#
_cell.length_a   1.000
_cell.length_b   1.000
_cell.length_c   1.000
_cell.angle_alpha   90.00
_cell.angle_beta   90.00
_cell.angle_gamma   90.00
#
_symmetry.space_group_name_H-M   'P 1'
#
loop_
_entity.id
_entity.type
_entity.pdbx_description
1 polymer ?
#
loop_
_entity_poly.entity_id
_entity_poly.type
_entity_poly.pdbx_seq_one_letter_code
_entity_poly.pdbx_strand_id
1 'polypeptide(L)'
;MQESAYIENNNGVWRVRGSRVSLASIVRVFREGMSAESISRECFPSLSLEQVYGAITHYLANRREADRLIASDETDAATWQVNASTDPMFSSKMAAARAAMLTHA
;
A
#
# COMPACT_ATOMS: atom_id res chain seq x y z
N MET A 1 -18.05 -8.07 -9.96
CA MET A 1 -16.93 -7.16 -9.60
C MET A 1 -16.98 -6.00 -10.57
N GLN A 2 -17.13 -4.75 -10.12
CA GLN A 2 -17.01 -3.61 -11.01
C GLN A 2 -15.52 -3.36 -11.24
N GLU A 3 -15.08 -3.45 -12.49
CA GLU A 3 -13.76 -2.96 -12.87
C GLU A 3 -13.75 -1.44 -12.68
N SER A 4 -12.94 -0.93 -11.75
CA SER A 4 -12.68 0.50 -11.65
C SER A 4 -11.54 0.86 -12.58
N ALA A 5 -11.67 2.00 -13.27
CA ALA A 5 -10.58 2.58 -14.06
C ALA A 5 -9.30 2.77 -13.23
N TYR A 6 -9.43 2.90 -11.91
CA TYR A 6 -8.33 3.20 -10.99
C TYR A 6 -7.69 2.00 -10.31
N ILE A 7 -8.35 0.84 -10.26
CA ILE A 7 -7.85 -0.33 -9.52
C ILE A 7 -7.68 -1.51 -10.47
N GLU A 8 -6.53 -2.18 -10.36
CA GLU A 8 -6.23 -3.43 -11.04
C GLU A 8 -6.00 -4.55 -10.01
N ASN A 9 -6.44 -5.75 -10.34
CA ASN A 9 -6.17 -6.95 -9.54
C ASN A 9 -5.02 -7.71 -10.20
N ASN A 10 -3.91 -7.87 -9.47
CA ASN A 10 -2.77 -8.67 -9.89
C ASN A 10 -2.58 -9.82 -8.91
N ASN A 11 -3.04 -11.02 -9.31
CA ASN A 11 -2.92 -12.26 -8.55
C ASN A 11 -3.42 -12.15 -7.09
N GLY A 12 -4.55 -11.48 -6.88
CA GLY A 12 -5.16 -11.30 -5.55
C GLY A 12 -4.77 -10.00 -4.84
N VAL A 13 -3.78 -9.27 -5.35
CA VAL A 13 -3.38 -7.97 -4.79
C VAL A 13 -4.03 -6.85 -5.59
N TRP A 14 -4.85 -6.04 -4.93
CA TRP A 14 -5.46 -4.85 -5.55
C TRP A 14 -4.49 -3.67 -5.50
N ARG A 15 -4.19 -3.09 -6.65
CA ARG A 15 -3.26 -1.96 -6.82
C ARG A 15 -3.91 -0.82 -7.57
N VAL A 16 -3.39 0.39 -7.34
CA VAL A 16 -3.74 1.53 -8.18
C VAL A 16 -3.17 1.33 -9.57
N ARG A 17 -4.02 1.43 -10.60
CA ARG A 17 -3.66 1.23 -12.00
C ARG A 17 -2.52 2.17 -12.39
N GLY A 18 -1.48 1.60 -13.02
CA GLY A 18 -0.28 2.34 -13.41
C GLY A 18 0.64 2.69 -12.23
N SER A 19 0.41 2.13 -11.04
CA SER A 19 1.23 2.36 -9.85
C SER A 19 1.52 1.06 -9.12
N ARG A 20 2.61 1.05 -8.34
CA ARG A 20 2.95 -0.05 -7.42
C ARG A 20 2.24 0.07 -6.08
N VAL A 21 1.53 1.16 -5.83
CA VAL A 21 0.83 1.41 -4.57
C VAL A 21 -0.38 0.47 -4.46
N SER A 22 -0.44 -0.30 -3.37
CA SER A 22 -1.57 -1.18 -3.09
C SER A 22 -2.78 -0.39 -2.57
N LEU A 23 -3.97 -0.89 -2.86
CA LEU A 23 -5.20 -0.34 -2.29
C LEU A 23 -5.17 -0.40 -0.75
N ALA A 24 -4.63 -1.49 -0.18
CA ALA A 24 -4.47 -1.67 1.26
C ALA A 24 -3.74 -0.49 1.93
N SER A 25 -2.68 0.02 1.28
CA SER A 25 -1.89 1.14 1.81
C SER A 25 -2.71 2.43 1.87
N ILE A 26 -3.50 2.72 0.83
CA ILE A 26 -4.39 3.89 0.78
C ILE A 26 -5.52 3.75 1.80
N VAL A 27 -6.12 2.56 1.91
CA VAL A 27 -7.23 2.31 2.83
C VAL A 27 -6.80 2.45 4.29
N ARG A 28 -5.58 2.04 4.64
CA ARG A 28 -5.04 2.18 6.00
C ARG A 28 -5.03 3.65 6.43
N VAL A 29 -4.36 4.52 5.68
CA VAL A 29 -4.24 5.95 5.99
C VAL A 29 -5.58 6.69 5.91
N PHE A 30 -6.47 6.27 5.01
CA PHE A 30 -7.83 6.79 4.94
C PHE A 30 -8.66 6.42 6.18
N ARG A 31 -8.51 5.21 6.71
CA ARG A 31 -9.16 4.78 7.96
C ARG A 31 -8.63 5.50 9.20
N GLU A 32 -7.40 6.01 9.15
CA GLU A 32 -6.81 6.88 10.18
C GLU A 32 -7.35 8.32 10.13
N GLY A 33 -8.21 8.64 9.16
CA GLY A 33 -8.89 9.93 9.05
C GLY A 33 -8.19 10.94 8.14
N MET A 34 -7.13 10.55 7.42
CA MET A 34 -6.54 11.44 6.42
C MET A 34 -7.49 11.68 5.24
N SER A 35 -7.51 12.91 4.75
CA SER A 35 -8.23 13.26 3.53
C SER A 35 -7.50 12.74 2.28
N ALA A 36 -8.21 12.60 1.17
CA ALA A 36 -7.61 12.18 -0.11
C ALA A 36 -6.47 13.11 -0.55
N GLU A 37 -6.59 14.42 -0.30
CA GLU A 37 -5.58 15.43 -0.60
C GLU A 37 -4.31 15.27 0.23
N SER A 38 -4.45 14.97 1.53
CA SER A 38 -3.29 14.68 2.37
C SER A 38 -2.66 13.35 1.99
N ILE A 39 -3.46 12.31 1.71
CA ILE A 39 -2.95 11.01 1.25
C ILE A 39 -2.15 11.16 -0.05
N SER A 40 -2.67 11.92 -1.03
CA SER A 40 -1.97 12.17 -2.29
C SER A 40 -0.69 12.98 -2.09
N ARG A 41 -0.71 14.05 -1.28
CA ARG A 41 0.45 14.94 -1.11
C ARG A 41 1.52 14.40 -0.17
N GLU A 42 1.13 13.72 0.90
CA GLU A 42 2.02 13.36 2.01
C GLU A 42 2.43 11.88 1.97
N CYS A 43 1.50 10.98 1.64
CA CYS A 43 1.76 9.54 1.68
C CYS A 43 2.17 8.96 0.32
N PHE A 44 1.50 9.37 -0.76
CA PHE A 44 1.73 8.83 -2.11
C PHE A 44 1.88 9.95 -3.15
N PRO A 45 2.95 10.77 -3.10
CA PRO A 45 3.17 11.88 -4.05
C PRO A 45 3.25 11.46 -5.53
N SER A 46 3.45 10.17 -5.79
CA SER A 46 3.46 9.60 -7.14
C SER A 46 2.06 9.33 -7.71
N LEU A 47 1.01 9.42 -6.90
CA LEU A 47 -0.37 9.25 -7.31
C LEU A 47 -1.04 10.60 -7.55
N SER A 48 -1.79 10.71 -8.64
CA SER A 48 -2.68 11.85 -8.84
C SER A 48 -3.79 11.86 -7.79
N LEU A 49 -4.32 13.04 -7.50
CA LEU A 49 -5.48 13.18 -6.61
C LEU A 49 -6.68 12.36 -7.11
N GLU A 50 -6.88 12.32 -8.43
CA GLU A 50 -7.90 11.50 -9.10
C GLU A 50 -7.72 10.00 -8.80
N GLN A 51 -6.48 9.49 -8.88
CA GLN A 51 -6.18 8.09 -8.57
C GLN A 51 -6.48 7.77 -7.09
N VAL A 52 -6.15 8.67 -6.17
CA VAL A 52 -6.44 8.49 -4.73
C VAL A 52 -7.95 8.48 -4.47
N TYR A 53 -8.68 9.42 -5.05
CA TYR A 53 -10.15 9.44 -4.97
C TYR A 53 -10.77 8.19 -5.58
N GLY A 54 -10.27 7.75 -6.73
CA GLY A 54 -10.70 6.54 -7.40
C GLY A 54 -10.48 5.28 -6.55
N ALA A 55 -9.33 5.19 -5.88
CA ALA A 55 -9.02 4.11 -4.96
C ALA A 55 -9.96 4.09 -3.75
N ILE A 56 -10.19 5.24 -3.11
CA ILE A 56 -11.12 5.36 -1.98
C ILE A 56 -12.54 4.99 -2.41
N THR A 57 -12.98 5.47 -3.58
CA THR A 57 -14.31 5.15 -4.13
C THR A 57 -14.46 3.64 -4.36
N HIS A 58 -13.44 3.01 -4.95
CA HIS A 58 -13.44 1.57 -5.16
C HIS A 58 -13.51 0.80 -3.85
N TYR A 59 -12.74 1.22 -2.83
CA TYR A 59 -12.82 0.64 -1.48
C TYR A 59 -14.22 0.77 -0.87
N LEU A 60 -14.81 1.96 -0.92
CA LEU A 60 -16.15 2.19 -0.34
C LEU A 60 -17.22 1.35 -1.04
N ALA A 61 -17.13 1.19 -2.36
CA ALA A 61 -18.05 0.35 -3.14
C ALA A 61 -17.88 -1.16 -2.87
N ASN A 62 -16.68 -1.61 -2.50
CA ASN A 62 -16.34 -3.04 -2.35
C ASN A 62 -15.85 -3.38 -0.92
N ARG A 63 -16.27 -2.61 0.08
CA ARG A 63 -15.67 -2.59 1.42
C ARG A 63 -15.52 -3.97 2.06
N ARG A 64 -16.54 -4.83 1.98
CA ARG A 64 -16.51 -6.18 2.55
C ARG A 64 -15.45 -7.09 1.93
N GLU A 65 -15.18 -6.94 0.64
CA GLU A 65 -14.19 -7.75 -0.09
C GLU A 65 -12.79 -7.17 0.12
N ALA A 66 -12.67 -5.84 0.00
CA ALA A 66 -11.43 -5.13 0.29
C ALA A 66 -10.93 -5.39 1.72
N ASP A 67 -11.80 -5.31 2.73
CA ASP A 67 -11.43 -5.57 4.12
C ASP A 67 -10.92 -7.00 4.33
N ARG A 68 -11.46 -8.00 3.61
CA ARG A 68 -10.95 -9.38 3.67
C ARG A 68 -9.56 -9.50 3.06
N LEU A 69 -9.35 -8.94 1.87
CA LEU A 69 -8.05 -8.98 1.20
C LEU A 69 -6.98 -8.25 2.02
N ILE A 70 -7.32 -7.08 2.57
CA ILE A 70 -6.42 -6.30 3.43
C ILE A 70 -6.06 -7.07 4.70
N ALA A 71 -7.03 -7.74 5.34
CA ALA A 71 -6.76 -8.55 6.53
C ALA A 71 -5.84 -9.75 6.23
N SER A 72 -5.99 -10.39 5.06
CA SER A 72 -5.08 -11.44 4.60
C SER A 72 -3.67 -10.91 4.37
N ASP A 73 -3.53 -9.77 3.67
CA ASP A 73 -2.24 -9.11 3.42
C ASP A 73 -1.53 -8.68 4.72
N GLU A 74 -2.27 -8.17 5.71
CA GLU A 74 -1.70 -7.75 7.01
C GLU A 74 -1.21 -8.94 7.84
N THR A 75 -1.89 -10.08 7.76
CA THR A 75 -1.46 -11.32 8.43
C THR A 75 -0.15 -11.83 7.84
N ASP A 76 -0.01 -11.80 6.51
CA ASP A 76 1.21 -12.23 5.82
C ASP A 76 2.37 -11.25 6.06
N ALA A 77 2.10 -9.94 6.03
CA ALA A 77 3.08 -8.91 6.32
C ALA A 77 3.59 -8.98 7.77
N ALA A 78 2.69 -9.16 8.75
CA ALA A 78 3.08 -9.35 10.15
C ALA A 78 3.94 -10.59 10.35
N THR A 79 3.62 -11.67 9.65
CA THR A 79 4.40 -12.92 9.68
C THR A 79 5.81 -12.70 9.12
N TRP A 80 5.95 -11.97 8.01
CA TRP A 80 7.26 -11.61 7.46
C TRP A 80 8.02 -10.62 8.34
N GLN A 81 7.34 -9.65 8.96
CA GLN A 81 7.96 -8.67 9.86
C GLN A 81 8.56 -9.36 11.09
N VAL A 82 7.82 -10.31 11.69
CA VAL A 82 8.30 -11.11 12.82
C VAL A 82 9.51 -11.96 12.42
N ASN A 83 9.48 -12.60 11.25
CA ASN A 83 10.61 -13.40 10.74
C ASN A 83 11.83 -12.53 10.39
N ALA A 84 11.61 -11.36 9.80
CA ALA A 84 12.65 -10.39 9.47
C ALA A 84 13.30 -9.74 10.72
N SER A 85 12.51 -9.53 11.78
CA SER A 85 12.98 -9.01 13.06
C SER A 85 13.67 -10.08 13.91
N THR A 86 13.38 -11.37 13.68
CA THR A 86 14.07 -12.49 14.33
C THR A 86 15.28 -13.01 13.55
N ASP A 87 15.48 -12.58 12.29
CA ASP A 87 16.70 -12.85 11.50
C ASP A 87 17.64 -11.62 11.46
N PRO A 88 18.76 -11.63 12.22
CA PRO A 88 19.74 -10.55 12.25
C PRO A 88 20.36 -10.22 10.89
N MET A 89 20.46 -11.21 9.99
CA MET A 89 21.06 -11.05 8.67
C MET A 89 20.18 -10.23 7.71
N PHE A 90 18.86 -10.33 7.84
CA PHE A 90 17.92 -9.56 7.01
C PHE A 90 17.89 -8.08 7.40
N SER A 91 17.83 -7.79 8.70
CA SER A 91 17.84 -6.42 9.23
C SER A 91 19.15 -5.69 8.90
N SER A 92 20.29 -6.37 8.99
CA SER A 92 21.60 -5.80 8.63
C SER A 92 21.73 -5.51 7.13
N LYS A 93 21.17 -6.36 6.25
CA LYS A 93 21.17 -6.13 4.79
C LYS A 93 20.28 -4.97 4.37
N MET A 94 19.12 -4.80 5.02
CA MET A 94 18.23 -3.67 4.76
C MET A 94 18.79 -2.33 5.25
N ALA A 95 19.53 -2.32 6.37
CA ALA A 95 20.26 -1.13 6.82
C ALA A 95 21.38 -0.74 5.83
N ALA A 96 22.14 -1.71 5.33
CA ALA A 96 23.20 -1.46 4.34
C ALA A 96 22.66 -0.91 3.01
N ALA A 97 21.51 -1.44 2.53
CA ALA A 97 20.88 -0.95 1.30
C ALA A 97 20.37 0.50 1.43
N ARG A 98 19.84 0.88 2.60
CA ARG A 98 19.42 2.27 2.88
C ARG A 98 20.60 3.24 2.97
N ALA A 99 21.72 2.81 3.56
CA ALA A 99 22.93 3.63 3.65
C ALA A 99 23.56 3.89 2.27
N ALA A 100 23.58 2.89 1.38
CA ALA A 100 24.14 3.01 0.05
C ALA A 100 23.34 3.95 -0.89
N MET A 101 22.02 4.08 -0.69
CA MET A 101 21.19 5.02 -1.47
C MET A 101 21.39 6.50 -1.06
N LEU A 102 21.89 6.77 0.14
CA LEU A 102 22.15 8.12 0.63
C LEU A 102 23.54 8.65 0.24
N THR A 103 24.40 7.84 -0.37
CA THR A 103 25.80 8.20 -0.70
C THR A 103 26.01 8.62 -2.15
N HIS A 104 24.94 8.84 -2.93
CA HIS A 104 25.00 9.30 -4.33
C HIS A 104 24.29 10.65 -4.56
N ALA A 105 24.19 11.50 -3.52
CA ALA A 105 23.73 12.89 -3.64
C ALA A 105 24.91 13.87 -3.59
#